data_AF-A0AAP2E005-F1
#
_entry.id   AF-A0AAP2E005-F1
#
_cell.length_a   1.000
_cell.length_b   1.000
_cell.length_c   1.000
_cell.angle_alpha   90.00
_cell.angle_beta   90.00
_cell.angle_gamma   90.00
#
_symmetry.space_group_name_H-M   'P 1'
#
loop_
_entity.id
_entity.type
_entity.pdbx_description
1 polymer ?
#
loop_
_entity_poly.entity_id
_entity_poly.type
_entity_poly.pdbx_seq_one_letter_code
_entity_poly.pdbx_strand_id
1 'polypeptide(L)'
;MYRLQKKVPEFFLVHPGGPFYKNKNEGVWSLPKGLPEPDEDLLITAQREFEEETGITPTPPYMPLGSVTYKSGKVIHAWAFAGKWDPAQGLVSNEIPIEWPPRTGKIVHIPEVDRAAWMKFDEAMKLIHPHQGVFIERWMRLHT
;
A
#
# COMPACT_ATOMS: atom_id res chain seq x y z
N MET A 1 -2.65 -2.68 -6.58
CA MET A 1 -2.79 -3.88 -7.43
C MET A 1 -4.04 -4.66 -7.03
N TYR A 2 -4.76 -5.25 -7.98
CA TYR A 2 -5.90 -6.14 -7.73
C TYR A 2 -5.77 -7.42 -8.56
N ARG A 3 -6.51 -8.47 -8.18
CA ARG A 3 -6.71 -9.69 -8.99
C ARG A 3 -8.14 -10.18 -8.88
N LEU A 4 -8.57 -11.02 -9.82
CA LEU A 4 -9.84 -11.73 -9.76
C LEU A 4 -9.59 -13.21 -9.51
N GLN A 5 -9.98 -13.73 -8.35
CA GLN A 5 -9.94 -15.16 -8.03
C GLN A 5 -11.33 -15.75 -8.14
N LYS A 6 -11.56 -16.64 -9.11
CA LYS A 6 -12.90 -17.21 -9.40
C LYS A 6 -13.97 -16.12 -9.52
N LYS A 7 -13.64 -15.01 -10.20
CA LYS A 7 -14.47 -13.78 -10.36
C LYS A 7 -14.70 -12.95 -9.08
N VAL A 8 -14.08 -13.31 -7.96
CA VAL A 8 -14.09 -12.50 -6.73
C VAL A 8 -12.86 -11.59 -6.71
N PRO A 9 -13.03 -10.27 -6.57
CA PRO A 9 -11.91 -9.36 -6.48
C PRO A 9 -11.16 -9.50 -5.16
N GLU A 10 -9.84 -9.48 -5.27
CA GLU A 10 -8.91 -9.40 -4.14
C GLU A 10 -7.95 -8.23 -4.38
N PHE A 11 -7.64 -7.53 -3.29
CA PHE A 11 -6.80 -6.33 -3.27
C PHE A 11 -5.50 -6.65 -2.57
N PHE A 12 -4.40 -6.25 -3.20
CA PHE A 12 -3.08 -6.38 -2.60
C PHE A 12 -2.85 -5.19 -1.66
N LEU A 13 -2.68 -5.48 -0.38
CA LEU A 13 -2.39 -4.49 0.67
C LEU A 13 -1.09 -4.85 1.38
N VAL A 14 -0.41 -3.83 1.88
CA VAL A 14 0.84 -3.93 2.63
C VAL A 14 0.67 -3.52 4.09
N HIS A 15 1.39 -4.20 4.97
CA HIS A 15 1.48 -3.89 6.38
C HIS A 15 2.80 -3.14 6.64
N PRO A 16 2.76 -1.99 7.32
CA PRO A 16 3.96 -1.22 7.60
C PRO A 16 4.88 -2.00 8.55
N GLY A 17 6.16 -2.00 8.24
CA GLY A 17 7.17 -2.65 9.05
C GLY A 17 7.46 -1.90 10.36
N GLY A 18 8.29 -2.55 11.16
CA GLY A 18 8.84 -1.97 12.36
C GLY A 18 8.04 -2.19 13.65
N PRO A 19 8.64 -1.83 14.79
CA PRO A 19 8.15 -2.18 16.10
C PRO A 19 6.85 -1.46 16.50
N PHE A 20 6.54 -0.31 15.89
CA PHE A 20 5.32 0.46 16.17
C PHE A 20 4.03 -0.25 15.74
N TYR A 21 4.13 -1.14 14.75
CA TYR A 21 3.00 -1.83 14.13
C TYR A 21 3.02 -3.35 14.32
N LYS A 22 4.06 -3.92 14.93
CA LYS A 22 4.23 -5.36 15.14
C LYS A 22 3.00 -6.10 15.70
N ASN A 23 2.27 -5.46 16.62
CA ASN A 23 1.09 -6.04 17.27
C ASN A 23 -0.24 -5.43 16.78
N LYS A 24 -0.21 -4.62 15.72
CA LYS A 24 -1.39 -4.01 15.14
C LYS A 24 -1.74 -4.75 13.85
N ASN A 25 -3.03 -4.78 13.53
CA ASN A 25 -3.49 -5.43 12.31
C ASN A 25 -4.69 -4.71 11.72
N GLU A 26 -5.70 -4.37 12.53
CA GLU A 26 -6.84 -3.59 12.06
C GLU A 26 -6.48 -2.11 11.85
N GLY A 27 -6.95 -1.52 10.75
CA GLY A 27 -6.76 -0.11 10.44
C GLY A 27 -5.34 0.36 10.14
N VAL A 28 -4.37 -0.55 9.97
CA VAL A 28 -2.95 -0.20 9.75
C VAL A 28 -2.39 -0.61 8.39
N TRP A 29 -3.10 -1.48 7.66
CA TRP A 29 -2.69 -1.84 6.30
C TRP A 29 -2.93 -0.68 5.34
N SER A 30 -2.23 -0.67 4.22
CA SER A 30 -2.35 0.41 3.25
C SER A 30 -2.09 -0.05 1.83
N LEU A 31 -2.41 0.82 0.88
CA LEU A 31 -1.83 0.77 -0.45
C LEU A 31 -0.34 1.16 -0.36
N PRO A 32 0.56 0.53 -1.15
CA PRO A 32 1.91 1.03 -1.34
C PRO A 32 1.87 2.46 -1.86
N LYS A 33 2.69 3.35 -1.28
CA LYS A 33 2.65 4.79 -1.55
C LYS A 33 3.90 5.46 -0.96
N GLY A 34 4.44 6.43 -1.70
CA GLY A 34 5.41 7.35 -1.12
C GLY A 34 5.15 8.78 -1.53
N LEU A 35 6.21 9.57 -1.45
CA LEU A 35 6.17 10.99 -1.75
C LEU A 35 6.71 11.22 -3.16
N PRO A 36 6.09 12.12 -3.93
CA PRO A 36 6.66 12.51 -5.21
C PRO A 36 7.96 13.29 -4.96
N GLU A 37 8.95 13.02 -5.79
CA GLU A 37 10.11 13.89 -5.92
C GLU A 37 9.69 15.23 -6.57
N PRO A 38 10.49 16.30 -6.43
CA PRO A 38 10.23 17.56 -7.12
C PRO A 38 10.00 17.34 -8.62
N ASP A 39 8.89 17.87 -9.13
CA ASP A 39 8.47 17.78 -10.54
C ASP A 39 8.18 16.36 -11.07
N GLU A 40 8.07 15.35 -10.20
CA GLU A 40 7.69 13.99 -10.59
C GLU A 40 6.17 13.87 -10.83
N ASP A 41 5.78 13.22 -11.94
CA ASP A 41 4.38 12.90 -12.18
C ASP A 41 3.88 11.88 -11.14
N LEU A 42 2.69 12.12 -10.58
CA LEU A 42 2.17 11.32 -9.47
C LEU A 42 1.95 9.83 -9.81
N LEU A 43 1.66 9.50 -11.07
CA LEU A 43 1.55 8.10 -11.49
C LEU A 43 2.94 7.46 -11.63
N ILE A 44 3.95 8.23 -12.04
CA ILE A 44 5.35 7.77 -12.05
C ILE A 44 5.81 7.51 -10.61
N THR A 45 5.55 8.44 -9.68
CA THR A 45 5.79 8.23 -8.25
C THR A 45 5.11 6.96 -7.76
N ALA A 46 3.80 6.79 -8.02
CA ALA A 46 3.07 5.63 -7.54
C ALA A 46 3.61 4.29 -8.09
N GLN A 47 4.18 4.28 -9.29
CA GLN A 47 4.82 3.09 -9.87
C GLN A 47 6.14 2.79 -9.16
N ARG A 48 7.01 3.79 -9.03
CA ARG A 48 8.33 3.67 -8.38
C ARG A 48 8.17 3.20 -6.93
N GLU A 49 7.31 3.87 -6.16
CA GLU A 49 7.06 3.55 -4.76
C GLU A 49 6.44 2.16 -4.56
N PHE A 50 5.56 1.75 -5.47
CA PHE A 50 5.03 0.39 -5.44
C PHE A 50 6.13 -0.64 -5.64
N GLU A 51 7.06 -0.41 -6.56
CA GLU A 51 8.20 -1.30 -6.81
C GLU A 51 9.19 -1.27 -5.63
N GLU A 52 9.49 -0.12 -5.05
CA GLU A 52 10.40 0.02 -3.89
C GLU A 52 9.86 -0.67 -2.62
N GLU A 53 8.57 -0.52 -2.31
CA GLU A 53 7.97 -1.13 -1.11
C GLU A 53 7.72 -2.64 -1.26
N THR A 54 7.59 -3.16 -2.48
CA THR A 54 7.12 -4.54 -2.70
C THR A 54 8.08 -5.43 -3.46
N GLY A 55 8.99 -4.86 -4.25
CA GLY A 55 9.85 -5.57 -5.19
C GLY A 55 9.11 -6.06 -6.43
N ILE A 56 7.87 -5.60 -6.67
CA ILE A 56 7.02 -6.04 -7.77
C ILE A 56 6.89 -4.89 -8.77
N THR A 57 7.26 -5.14 -10.03
CA THR A 57 7.09 -4.16 -11.10
C THR A 57 5.58 -3.99 -11.43
N PRO A 58 5.00 -2.80 -11.27
CA PRO A 58 3.62 -2.53 -11.66
C PRO A 58 3.48 -2.49 -13.19
N THR A 59 2.34 -2.92 -13.72
CA THR A 59 2.11 -3.00 -15.17
C THR A 59 0.81 -2.32 -15.58
N PRO A 60 0.77 -1.65 -16.75
CA PRO A 60 -0.45 -1.04 -17.27
C PRO A 60 -1.51 -2.09 -17.67
N PRO A 61 -2.79 -1.68 -17.85
CA PRO A 61 -3.30 -0.31 -17.75
C PRO A 61 -3.50 0.16 -16.30
N TYR A 62 -3.20 1.44 -16.06
CA TYR A 62 -3.40 2.11 -14.77
C TYR A 62 -4.73 2.86 -14.76
N MET A 63 -5.62 2.46 -13.86
CA MET A 63 -6.92 3.08 -13.67
C MET A 63 -6.87 4.09 -12.53
N PRO A 64 -7.15 5.39 -12.77
CA PRO A 64 -7.20 6.36 -11.68
C PRO A 64 -8.39 6.09 -10.76
N LEU A 65 -8.13 6.04 -9.45
CA LEU A 65 -9.16 5.95 -8.41
C LEU A 65 -9.43 7.31 -7.76
N GLY A 66 -8.89 8.39 -8.33
CA GLY A 66 -8.97 9.75 -7.82
C GLY A 66 -8.07 9.98 -6.61
N SER A 67 -8.42 11.01 -5.83
CA SER A 67 -7.67 11.38 -4.62
C SER A 67 -8.56 11.50 -3.39
N VAL A 68 -7.91 11.55 -2.21
CA VAL A 68 -8.52 11.83 -0.91
C VAL A 68 -7.59 12.67 -0.06
N THR A 69 -8.15 13.69 0.60
CA THR A 69 -7.44 14.57 1.52
C THR A 69 -7.72 14.15 2.96
N TYR A 70 -6.65 13.91 3.72
CA TYR A 70 -6.72 13.62 5.15
C TYR A 70 -6.99 14.90 5.93
N LYS A 71 -7.49 14.78 7.17
CA LYS A 71 -7.68 15.92 8.09
C LYS A 71 -6.39 16.70 8.36
N SER A 72 -5.23 16.07 8.22
CA SER A 72 -3.91 16.71 8.34
C SER A 72 -3.52 17.56 7.13
N GLY A 73 -4.31 17.56 6.05
CA GLY A 73 -3.97 18.19 4.77
C GLY A 73 -3.22 17.28 3.80
N LYS A 74 -2.75 16.09 4.24
CA LYS A 74 -2.11 15.11 3.35
C LYS A 74 -3.08 14.68 2.25
N VAL A 75 -2.69 14.80 0.99
CA VAL A 75 -3.46 14.32 -0.16
C VAL A 75 -2.88 12.99 -0.64
N ILE A 76 -3.73 11.99 -0.84
CA ILE A 76 -3.38 10.69 -1.41
C ILE A 76 -4.04 10.59 -2.77
N HIS A 77 -3.24 10.28 -3.80
CA HIS A 77 -3.73 9.89 -5.13
C HIS A 77 -3.50 8.39 -5.30
N ALA A 78 -4.45 7.70 -5.93
CA ALA A 78 -4.36 6.25 -6.08
C ALA A 78 -4.75 5.79 -7.48
N TRP A 79 -4.08 4.71 -7.92
CA TRP A 79 -4.37 4.01 -9.16
C TRP A 79 -4.52 2.52 -8.90
N ALA A 80 -5.38 1.86 -9.67
CA ALA A 80 -5.51 0.42 -9.72
C ALA A 80 -4.87 -0.14 -10.97
N PHE A 81 -4.27 -1.31 -10.83
CA PHE A 81 -3.80 -2.12 -11.95
C PHE A 81 -4.00 -3.60 -11.61
N ALA A 82 -4.22 -4.42 -12.63
CA ALA A 82 -4.33 -5.87 -12.48
C ALA A 82 -2.93 -6.47 -12.35
N GLY A 83 -2.75 -7.40 -11.42
CA GLY A 83 -1.45 -8.06 -11.27
C GLY A 83 -1.54 -9.40 -10.57
N LYS A 84 -0.39 -10.05 -10.45
CA LYS A 84 -0.23 -11.35 -9.79
C LYS A 84 0.99 -11.27 -8.89
N TRP A 85 0.86 -11.85 -7.72
CA TRP A 85 1.93 -12.02 -6.76
C TRP A 85 1.68 -13.30 -6.00
N ASP A 86 2.72 -14.09 -5.83
CA ASP A 86 2.72 -15.32 -5.05
C ASP A 86 3.31 -15.03 -3.67
N PRO A 87 2.53 -15.15 -2.57
CA PRO A 87 3.04 -14.99 -1.22
C PRO A 87 4.26 -15.86 -0.89
N ALA A 88 4.45 -17.00 -1.58
CA ALA A 88 5.61 -17.86 -1.38
C ALA A 88 6.94 -17.22 -1.85
N GLN A 89 6.89 -16.22 -2.73
CA GLN A 89 8.07 -15.46 -3.16
C GLN A 89 8.51 -14.42 -2.13
N GLY A 90 7.66 -14.09 -1.16
CA GLY A 90 7.89 -13.02 -0.21
C GLY A 90 7.82 -11.62 -0.83
N LEU A 91 8.26 -10.62 -0.07
CA LEU A 91 8.42 -9.24 -0.51
C LEU A 91 9.88 -8.83 -0.39
N VAL A 92 10.29 -7.88 -1.24
CA VAL A 92 11.56 -7.18 -1.11
C VAL A 92 11.25 -5.70 -0.98
N SER A 93 11.14 -5.23 0.27
CA SER A 93 10.92 -3.82 0.60
C SER A 93 12.25 -3.10 0.78
N ASN A 94 12.32 -1.86 0.35
CA ASN A 94 13.31 -0.89 0.81
C ASN A 94 13.37 -0.81 2.35
N GLU A 95 14.50 -0.35 2.86
CA GLU A 95 14.68 -0.11 4.30
C GLU A 95 14.60 1.38 4.64
N ILE A 96 13.93 1.70 5.74
CA ILE A 96 13.83 3.05 6.27
C ILE A 96 14.53 3.16 7.64
N PRO A 97 15.21 4.28 7.91
CA PRO A 97 15.80 4.53 9.22
C PRO A 97 14.70 4.92 10.21
N ILE A 98 14.69 4.29 11.38
CA ILE A 98 13.84 4.69 12.50
C ILE A 98 14.66 4.83 13.78
N GLU A 99 14.20 5.71 14.68
CA GLU A 99 14.76 5.77 16.02
C GLU A 99 14.14 4.67 16.90
N TRP A 100 14.98 3.76 17.41
CA TRP A 100 14.53 2.68 18.28
C TRP A 100 15.61 2.21 19.28
N PRO A 101 15.28 2.07 20.59
CA PRO A 101 14.02 2.43 21.24
C PRO A 101 13.71 3.94 21.16
N PRO A 102 12.45 4.37 21.34
CA PRO A 102 12.08 5.78 21.20
C PRO A 102 12.83 6.69 22.18
N ARG A 103 13.22 7.89 21.73
CA ARG A 103 13.92 8.92 22.52
C ARG A 103 15.32 8.53 23.00
N THR A 104 15.97 7.59 22.33
CA THR A 104 17.34 7.16 22.63
C THR A 104 18.37 7.71 21.65
N GLY A 105 17.93 8.31 20.53
CA GLY A 105 18.79 8.74 19.42
C GLY A 105 19.43 7.59 18.62
N LYS A 106 19.15 6.32 18.97
CA LYS A 106 19.67 5.16 18.25
C LYS A 106 18.87 4.93 16.98
N ILE A 107 19.54 4.92 15.83
CA ILE A 107 18.94 4.65 14.53
C ILE A 107 19.13 3.18 14.15
N VAL A 108 18.05 2.53 13.77
CA VAL A 108 18.03 1.19 13.17
C VAL A 108 17.34 1.24 11.82
N HIS A 109 17.72 0.35 10.91
CA HIS A 109 17.06 0.19 9.63
C HIS A 109 16.09 -0.99 9.71
N ILE A 110 14.91 -0.80 9.16
CA ILE A 110 13.84 -1.80 9.09
C ILE A 110 13.25 -1.78 7.69
N PRO A 111 12.66 -2.89 7.21
CA PRO A 111 11.86 -2.84 5.99
C PRO A 111 10.68 -1.88 6.20
N GLU A 112 10.38 -1.05 5.20
CA GLU A 112 9.22 -0.15 5.22
C GLU A 112 7.91 -0.94 5.27
N VAL A 113 7.86 -2.05 4.54
CA VAL A 113 6.78 -3.03 4.55
C VAL A 113 7.30 -4.38 5.03
N ASP A 114 6.66 -4.95 6.06
CA ASP A 114 7.03 -6.28 6.57
C ASP A 114 6.19 -7.42 6.01
N ARG A 115 4.96 -7.13 5.53
CA ARG A 115 4.01 -8.12 5.02
C ARG A 115 3.15 -7.56 3.92
N ALA A 116 2.69 -8.44 3.04
CA ALA A 116 1.61 -8.15 2.09
C ALA A 116 0.64 -9.33 2.07
N ALA A 117 -0.59 -9.02 1.67
CA ALA A 117 -1.60 -10.04 1.48
C ALA A 117 -2.59 -9.66 0.38
N TRP A 118 -3.15 -10.68 -0.25
CA TRP A 118 -4.36 -10.56 -1.03
C TRP A 118 -5.56 -10.63 -0.09
N MET A 119 -6.40 -9.60 -0.11
CA MET A 119 -7.55 -9.50 0.77
C MET A 119 -8.84 -9.34 -0.04
N LYS A 120 -9.89 -10.04 0.35
CA LYS A 120 -11.24 -9.79 -0.18
C LYS A 120 -11.79 -8.49 0.37
N PHE A 121 -12.81 -7.94 -0.28
CA PHE A 121 -13.43 -6.66 0.10
C PHE A 121 -13.68 -6.52 1.62
N ASP A 122 -14.43 -7.43 2.23
CA ASP A 122 -14.80 -7.34 3.64
C ASP A 122 -13.60 -7.37 4.60
N GLU A 123 -12.55 -8.10 4.24
CA GLU A 123 -11.31 -8.17 5.03
C GLU A 123 -10.47 -6.91 4.82
N ALA A 124 -10.30 -6.50 3.56
CA ALA A 124 -9.57 -5.30 3.20
C ALA A 124 -10.13 -4.07 3.91
N MET A 125 -11.45 -3.92 3.98
CA MET A 125 -12.10 -2.78 4.66
C MET A 125 -11.93 -2.78 6.18
N LYS A 126 -11.68 -3.93 6.81
CA LYS A 126 -11.36 -4.02 8.25
C LYS A 126 -9.89 -3.68 8.54
N LEU A 127 -8.99 -4.11 7.67
CA LEU A 127 -7.55 -4.05 7.90
C LEU A 127 -6.90 -2.76 7.37
N ILE A 128 -7.44 -2.20 6.28
CA ILE A 128 -6.89 -0.99 5.67
C ILE A 128 -7.11 0.24 6.56
N HIS A 129 -6.17 1.17 6.52
CA HIS A 129 -6.34 2.49 7.08
C HIS A 129 -7.65 3.11 6.56
N PRO A 130 -8.58 3.55 7.44
CA PRO A 130 -9.95 3.90 7.04
C PRO A 130 -10.04 4.94 5.92
N HIS A 131 -9.13 5.91 5.90
CA HIS A 131 -9.11 6.95 4.86
C HIS A 131 -8.75 6.41 3.46
N GLN A 132 -8.16 5.21 3.34
CA GLN A 132 -7.81 4.60 2.05
C GLN A 132 -8.86 3.60 1.56
N GLY A 133 -9.77 3.12 2.44
CA GLY A 133 -10.82 2.17 2.06
C GLY A 133 -11.72 2.67 0.92
N VAL A 134 -11.92 3.99 0.85
CA VAL A 134 -12.60 4.67 -0.26
C VAL A 134 -12.05 4.33 -1.65
N PHE A 135 -10.76 4.04 -1.80
CA PHE A 135 -10.19 3.65 -3.09
C PHE A 135 -10.64 2.25 -3.51
N ILE A 136 -10.75 1.32 -2.55
CA ILE A 136 -11.31 -0.01 -2.78
C ILE A 136 -12.80 0.10 -3.15
N GLU A 137 -13.57 0.92 -2.43
CA GLU A 137 -14.98 1.16 -2.75
C GLU A 137 -15.17 1.76 -4.15
N ARG A 138 -14.33 2.74 -4.54
CA ARG A 138 -14.36 3.32 -5.88
C ARG A 138 -14.06 2.27 -6.95
N TRP A 139 -13.06 1.42 -6.73
CA TRP A 139 -12.77 0.33 -7.65
C TRP A 139 -13.96 -0.62 -7.80
N MET A 140 -14.59 -1.02 -6.68
CA MET A 140 -15.75 -1.91 -6.69
C MET A 140 -16.89 -1.33 -7.52
N ARG A 141 -17.24 -0.05 -7.32
CA ARG A 141 -18.32 0.63 -8.06
C ARG A 141 -18.09 0.70 -9.57
N LEU A 142 -16.84 0.68 -10.03
CA LEU A 142 -16.50 0.72 -11.46
C LEU A 142 -16.58 -0.67 -12.13
N HIS A 143 -16.70 -1.76 -11.34
CA HIS A 143 -16.64 -3.13 -11.83
C HIS A 143 -17.79 -4.04 -11.36
N THR A 144 -18.77 -3.48 -10.66
CA THR A 144 -20.10 -4.06 -10.42
C THR A 144 -21.10 -3.49 -11.42
#